data_AF-A0AB38Z0I2-F1
#
_entry.id   AF-A0AB38Z0I2-F1
#
_cell.length_a   1.000
_cell.length_b   1.000
_cell.length_c   1.000
_cell.angle_alpha   90.00
_cell.angle_beta   90.00
_cell.angle_gamma   90.00
#
_symmetry.space_group_name_H-M   'P 1'
#
loop_
_entity.id
_entity.type
_entity.pdbx_description
1 polymer ?
#
loop_
_entity_poly.entity_id
_entity_poly.type
_entity_poly.pdbx_seq_one_letter_code
_entity_poly.pdbx_strand_id
1 'polypeptide(L)'
;MKYLNRTSQDREKHHYFNQQQGDNRKQHNPNHRHHSISLNDVFRSLLALTQLDKDIPTLIKLFEEQGLEICETRVRTWSTPVHINNRPIPHIIFVGFMNLLECINAEAKLKDINLFDLSEILDDIRN
;
A
#
# COMPACT_ATOMS: atom_id res chain seq x y z
N MET A 1 -38.66 -8.87 -62.61
CA MET A 1 -40.14 -8.81 -62.57
C MET A 1 -40.61 -9.32 -61.20
N LYS A 2 -41.55 -8.57 -60.60
CA LYS A 2 -42.45 -8.91 -59.47
C LYS A 2 -41.89 -8.83 -58.04
N TYR A 3 -42.09 -7.66 -57.44
CA TYR A 3 -42.49 -7.50 -56.04
C TYR A 3 -43.91 -8.05 -55.82
N LEU A 4 -44.15 -8.72 -54.69
CA LEU A 4 -45.45 -9.01 -54.06
C LEU A 4 -45.23 -8.91 -52.54
N ASN A 5 -45.60 -7.81 -51.87
CA ASN A 5 -46.90 -7.53 -51.22
C ASN A 5 -47.20 -8.49 -50.04
N ARG A 6 -47.13 -8.00 -48.79
CA ARG A 6 -48.27 -7.54 -47.92
C ARG A 6 -48.98 -8.72 -47.22
N THR A 7 -49.48 -8.70 -45.98
CA THR A 7 -49.52 -7.79 -44.82
C THR A 7 -50.09 -8.61 -43.64
N SER A 8 -49.79 -8.17 -42.41
CA SER A 8 -50.65 -8.15 -41.21
C SER A 8 -51.57 -9.35 -40.90
N GLN A 9 -51.35 -9.97 -39.72
CA GLN A 9 -52.46 -10.27 -38.81
C GLN A 9 -52.00 -10.10 -37.34
N ASP A 10 -52.46 -8.99 -36.76
CA ASP A 10 -52.74 -8.82 -35.34
C ASP A 10 -53.79 -9.86 -34.88
N ARG A 11 -53.61 -10.41 -33.67
CA ARG A 11 -54.63 -10.48 -32.59
C ARG A 11 -54.19 -11.36 -31.42
N GLU A 12 -53.80 -10.67 -30.35
CA GLU A 12 -54.10 -10.89 -28.92
C GLU A 12 -54.74 -12.22 -28.47
N LYS A 13 -54.17 -12.81 -27.39
CA LYS A 13 -54.85 -12.91 -26.08
C LYS A 13 -53.93 -13.46 -24.95
N HIS A 14 -53.82 -12.62 -23.92
CA HIS A 14 -53.47 -12.80 -22.50
C HIS A 14 -53.30 -14.21 -21.91
N HIS A 15 -52.28 -14.40 -21.06
CA HIS A 15 -52.46 -14.52 -19.60
C HIS A 15 -51.13 -14.64 -18.82
N TYR A 16 -51.00 -13.80 -17.79
CA TYR A 16 -50.24 -13.89 -16.54
C TYR A 16 -48.79 -14.42 -16.54
N PHE A 17 -47.83 -13.55 -16.17
CA PHE A 17 -47.19 -13.61 -14.84
C PHE A 17 -46.34 -12.35 -14.59
N ASN A 18 -46.79 -11.53 -13.63
CA ASN A 18 -45.94 -10.51 -13.00
C ASN A 18 -44.93 -11.24 -12.11
N GLN A 19 -43.67 -11.33 -12.52
CA GLN A 19 -42.57 -11.43 -11.57
C GLN A 19 -41.93 -10.06 -11.48
N GLN A 20 -42.19 -9.40 -10.36
CA GLN A 20 -41.43 -8.24 -9.90
C GLN A 20 -39.95 -8.64 -9.86
N GLN A 21 -39.19 -8.25 -10.90
CA GLN A 21 -37.75 -8.20 -10.80
C GLN A 21 -37.43 -7.07 -9.84
N GLY A 22 -37.14 -7.44 -8.59
CA GLY A 22 -36.52 -6.54 -7.63
C GLY A 22 -35.26 -5.98 -8.27
N ASP A 23 -35.28 -4.68 -8.56
CA ASP A 23 -34.16 -3.88 -9.03
C ASP A 23 -33.12 -3.82 -7.90
N ASN A 24 -32.38 -4.92 -7.71
CA ASN A 24 -31.17 -4.98 -6.87
C ASN A 24 -30.05 -4.28 -7.63
N ARG A 25 -30.24 -2.99 -7.93
CA ARG A 25 -29.14 -2.05 -8.03
C ARG A 25 -28.49 -2.02 -6.65
N LYS A 26 -27.53 -2.94 -6.45
CA LYS A 26 -26.49 -2.75 -5.46
C LYS A 26 -25.93 -1.36 -5.74
N GLN A 27 -26.37 -0.38 -4.95
CA GLN A 27 -25.74 0.92 -4.89
C GLN A 27 -24.29 0.62 -4.52
N HIS A 28 -23.43 0.60 -5.54
CA HIS A 28 -22.00 0.51 -5.34
C HIS A 28 -21.63 1.83 -4.68
N ASN A 29 -21.61 1.84 -3.34
CA ASN A 29 -21.20 2.98 -2.56
C ASN A 29 -19.73 3.27 -2.92
N PRO A 30 -19.43 4.35 -3.66
CA PRO A 30 -18.06 4.62 -4.12
C PRO A 30 -17.13 5.05 -2.96
N ASN A 31 -17.66 5.14 -1.73
CA ASN A 31 -16.96 5.62 -0.55
C ASN A 31 -16.35 4.51 0.32
N HIS A 32 -16.26 3.27 -0.17
CA HIS A 32 -15.38 2.26 0.42
C HIS A 32 -14.09 2.16 -0.39
N ARG A 33 -13.32 3.26 -0.41
CA ARG A 33 -11.90 3.16 -0.72
C ARG A 33 -11.26 2.39 0.43
N HIS A 34 -11.14 1.07 0.28
CA HIS A 34 -10.20 0.29 1.06
C HIS A 34 -8.83 0.89 0.84
N HIS A 35 -8.34 1.66 1.81
CA HIS A 35 -6.95 2.10 1.80
C HIS A 35 -6.10 0.87 2.14
N SER A 36 -5.71 0.12 1.12
CA SER A 36 -4.73 -0.96 1.27
C SER A 36 -3.38 -0.36 1.62
N ILE A 37 -2.78 -0.82 2.72
CA ILE A 37 -1.43 -0.44 3.13
C ILE A 37 -0.43 -0.90 2.05
N SER A 38 0.38 0.02 1.54
CA SER A 38 1.43 -0.28 0.56
C SER A 38 2.78 -0.54 1.23
N LEU A 39 3.74 -1.12 0.50
CA LEU A 39 5.12 -1.26 0.98
C LEU A 39 5.78 0.10 1.27
N ASN A 40 5.40 1.17 0.56
CA ASN A 40 5.87 2.52 0.86
C ASN A 40 5.36 2.98 2.23
N ASP A 41 4.12 2.64 2.59
CA ASP A 41 3.55 3.00 3.90
C ASP A 41 4.30 2.29 5.03
N VAL A 42 4.60 1.00 4.83
CA VAL A 42 5.39 0.21 5.78
C VAL A 42 6.82 0.75 5.88
N PHE A 43 7.48 0.95 4.73
CA PHE A 43 8.84 1.50 4.66
C PHE A 43 8.93 2.85 5.37
N ARG A 44 8.05 3.80 5.05
CA ARG A 44 7.99 5.12 5.70
C ARG A 44 7.82 5.01 7.21
N SER A 45 6.88 4.17 7.66
CA SER A 45 6.58 4.04 9.09
C SER A 45 7.77 3.48 9.84
N LEU A 46 8.40 2.43 9.31
CA LEU A 46 9.59 1.84 9.92
C LEU A 46 10.78 2.79 9.88
N LEU A 47 11.00 3.48 8.76
CA LEU A 47 12.06 4.46 8.60
C LEU A 47 11.96 5.58 9.66
N ALA A 48 10.74 6.08 9.92
CA ALA A 48 10.49 7.08 10.96
C ALA A 48 10.69 6.52 12.38
N LEU A 49 10.24 5.28 12.64
CA LEU A 49 10.40 4.64 13.95
C LEU A 49 11.87 4.39 14.29
N THR A 50 12.68 3.99 13.31
CA THR A 50 14.11 3.73 13.51
C THR A 50 14.97 4.99 13.36
N GLN A 51 14.37 6.11 12.96
CA GLN A 51 15.03 7.41 12.73
C GLN A 51 16.18 7.35 11.71
N LEU A 52 16.19 6.32 10.86
CA LEU A 52 17.20 6.14 9.82
C LEU A 52 17.07 7.19 8.70
N ASP A 53 15.99 7.98 8.68
CA ASP A 53 15.83 9.15 7.82
C ASP A 53 16.65 10.37 8.25
N LYS A 54 17.18 10.38 9.49
CA LYS A 54 18.02 11.49 9.99
C LYS A 54 19.39 11.55 9.31
N ASP A 55 19.88 10.42 8.80
CA ASP A 55 21.18 10.31 8.10
C ASP A 55 21.04 9.45 6.84
N ILE A 56 20.48 10.06 5.79
CA ILE A 56 20.29 9.40 4.49
C ILE A 56 21.62 8.91 3.87
N PRO A 57 22.74 9.67 3.92
CA PRO A 57 24.03 9.16 3.44
C PRO A 57 24.44 7.83 4.07
N THR A 58 24.32 7.70 5.40
CA THR A 58 24.61 6.44 6.09
C THR A 58 23.64 5.33 5.68
N LEU A 59 22.33 5.64 5.57
CA LEU A 59 21.35 4.67 5.11
C LEU A 59 21.68 4.12 3.71
N ILE A 60 22.05 4.99 2.76
CA ILE A 60 22.45 4.58 1.40
C ILE A 60 23.65 3.63 1.46
N LYS A 61 24.67 3.96 2.26
CA LYS A 61 25.84 3.11 2.43
C LYS A 61 25.48 1.71 2.97
N LEU A 62 24.55 1.62 3.92
CA LEU A 62 24.09 0.33 4.45
C LEU A 62 23.32 -0.53 3.41
N PHE A 63 22.70 0.10 2.41
CA PHE A 63 22.15 -0.62 1.26
C PHE A 63 23.25 -1.07 0.29
N GLU A 64 24.25 -0.21 0.03
CA GLU A 64 25.39 -0.54 -0.81
C GLU A 64 26.19 -1.73 -0.26
N GLU A 65 26.36 -1.82 1.06
CA GLU A 65 26.99 -2.96 1.75
C GLU A 65 26.26 -4.30 1.51
N GLN A 66 24.97 -4.25 1.15
CA GLN A 66 24.17 -5.41 0.74
C GLN A 66 24.15 -5.62 -0.79
N GLY A 67 24.91 -4.83 -1.55
CA GLY A 67 24.91 -4.85 -3.01
C GLY A 67 23.67 -4.19 -3.64
N LEU A 68 22.95 -3.36 -2.89
CA LEU A 68 21.74 -2.66 -3.36
C LEU A 68 22.04 -1.19 -3.61
N GLU A 69 21.99 -0.79 -4.88
CA GLU A 69 22.19 0.60 -5.27
C GLU A 69 20.88 1.39 -5.12
N ILE A 70 20.91 2.39 -4.24
CA ILE A 70 19.80 3.35 -4.08
C ILE A 70 20.37 4.77 -4.01
N CYS A 71 19.51 5.77 -4.24
CA CYS A 71 19.90 7.17 -4.10
C CYS A 71 18.93 7.94 -3.22
N GLU A 72 19.39 9.07 -2.68
CA GLU A 72 18.62 9.93 -1.78
C GLU A 72 17.25 10.32 -2.37
N THR A 73 17.20 10.65 -3.66
CA THR A 73 15.94 11.03 -4.33
C THR A 73 14.91 9.90 -4.25
N ARG A 74 15.35 8.64 -4.39
CA ARG A 74 14.47 7.46 -4.28
C ARG A 74 14.00 7.25 -2.85
N VAL A 75 14.90 7.33 -1.87
CA VAL A 75 14.55 7.23 -0.45
C VAL A 75 13.49 8.27 -0.08
N ARG A 76 13.71 9.54 -0.46
CA ARG A 76 12.74 10.62 -0.23
C ARG A 76 11.41 10.38 -0.94
N THR A 77 11.44 9.87 -2.18
CA THR A 77 10.20 9.53 -2.90
C THR A 77 9.40 8.47 -2.16
N TRP A 78 10.05 7.41 -1.67
CA TRP A 78 9.38 6.30 -0.98
C TRP A 78 8.95 6.65 0.44
N SER A 79 9.61 7.61 1.10
CA SER A 79 9.24 8.08 2.45
C SER A 79 8.16 9.15 2.47
N THR A 80 7.84 9.78 1.32
CA THR A 80 6.75 10.76 1.26
C THR A 80 5.36 10.09 1.26
N PRO A 81 4.35 10.69 1.93
CA PRO A 81 2.97 10.21 1.88
C PRO A 81 2.47 10.03 0.45
N VAL A 82 1.68 8.97 0.24
CA VAL A 82 1.24 8.52 -1.08
C VAL A 82 0.53 9.63 -1.86
N HIS A 83 1.23 10.20 -2.82
CA HIS A 83 0.59 10.78 -4.00
C HIS A 83 0.29 9.66 -5.00
N ILE A 84 -0.80 9.80 -5.76
CA ILE A 84 -1.22 8.85 -6.82
C ILE A 84 -0.08 8.54 -7.82
N ASN A 85 0.94 9.41 -7.91
CA ASN A 85 2.05 9.30 -8.83
C ASN A 85 3.36 8.78 -8.20
N ASN A 86 3.39 8.46 -6.90
CA ASN A 86 4.60 7.95 -6.27
C ASN A 86 4.88 6.53 -6.77
N ARG A 87 6.06 6.31 -7.35
CA ARG A 87 6.47 4.96 -7.75
C ARG A 87 6.57 4.06 -6.52
N PRO A 88 6.05 2.82 -6.59
CA PRO A 88 6.21 1.87 -5.49
C PRO A 88 7.68 1.55 -5.29
N ILE A 89 8.06 1.29 -4.04
CA ILE A 89 9.37 0.73 -3.69
C ILE A 89 9.52 -0.65 -4.35
N PRO A 90 10.64 -0.92 -5.04
CA PRO A 90 10.90 -2.25 -5.57
C PRO A 90 10.98 -3.26 -4.42
N HIS A 91 10.41 -4.46 -4.61
CA HIS A 91 10.39 -5.50 -3.59
C HIS A 91 11.79 -5.86 -3.07
N ILE A 92 12.78 -5.92 -3.96
CA ILE A 92 14.18 -6.21 -3.58
C ILE A 92 14.76 -5.17 -2.61
N ILE A 93 14.42 -3.89 -2.81
CA ILE A 93 14.87 -2.81 -1.92
C ILE A 93 14.14 -2.91 -0.58
N PHE A 94 12.84 -3.20 -0.59
CA PHE A 94 12.09 -3.40 0.65
C PHE A 94 12.62 -4.59 1.48
N VAL A 95 12.93 -5.72 0.83
CA VAL A 95 13.55 -6.86 1.51
C VAL A 95 14.93 -6.49 2.06
N GLY A 96 15.76 -5.77 1.29
CA GLY A 96 17.05 -5.28 1.78
C GLY A 96 16.92 -4.36 2.99
N PHE A 97 15.87 -3.53 3.03
CA PHE A 97 15.57 -2.72 4.21
C PHE A 97 15.23 -3.59 5.43
N MET A 98 14.41 -4.63 5.26
CA MET A 98 14.07 -5.54 6.36
C MET A 98 15.31 -6.29 6.88
N ASN A 99 16.19 -6.75 5.98
CA ASN A 99 17.45 -7.39 6.35
C ASN A 99 18.35 -6.44 7.14
N LEU A 100 18.43 -5.17 6.73
CA LEU A 100 19.16 -4.12 7.46
C LEU A 100 18.66 -4.00 8.89
N LEU A 101 17.33 -3.92 9.08
CA LEU A 101 16.73 -3.83 10.42
C LEU A 101 17.03 -5.07 11.27
N GLU A 102 17.02 -6.26 10.66
CA GLU A 102 17.39 -7.50 11.33
C GLU A 102 18.86 -7.51 11.78
N CYS A 103 19.77 -7.06 10.91
CA CYS A 103 21.20 -6.91 11.23
C CYS A 103 21.41 -5.94 12.39
N ILE A 104 20.78 -4.75 12.36
CA ILE A 104 20.88 -3.77 13.45
C ILE A 104 20.39 -4.38 14.77
N ASN A 105 19.26 -5.09 14.75
CA ASN A 105 18.72 -5.75 15.95
C ASN A 105 19.67 -6.83 16.48
N ALA A 106 20.28 -7.61 15.59
CA ALA A 106 21.27 -8.63 15.97
C ALA A 106 22.53 -7.99 16.60
N GLU A 107 23.06 -6.93 16.01
CA GLU A 107 24.20 -6.19 16.56
C GLU A 107 23.91 -5.55 17.91
N ALA A 108 22.73 -4.94 18.07
CA ALA A 108 22.32 -4.35 19.33
C ALA A 108 22.28 -5.41 20.45
N LYS A 109 21.72 -6.59 20.17
CA LYS A 109 21.70 -7.72 21.10
C LYS A 109 23.10 -8.19 21.49
N LEU A 110 24.03 -8.27 20.54
CA LEU A 110 25.43 -8.64 20.83
C LEU A 110 26.13 -7.64 21.75
N LYS A 111 25.70 -6.38 21.74
CA LYS A 111 26.22 -5.29 22.58
C LYS A 111 25.43 -5.09 23.87
N ASP A 112 24.48 -5.97 24.17
CA ASP A 112 23.53 -5.85 25.29
C ASP A 112 22.74 -4.52 25.30
N ILE A 113 22.52 -3.97 24.10
CA ILE A 113 21.71 -2.76 23.91
C ILE A 113 20.26 -3.19 23.65
N ASN A 114 19.36 -2.85 24.56
CA ASN A 114 17.94 -2.99 24.34
C ASN A 114 17.40 -1.78 23.57
N LEU A 115 17.14 -1.96 22.26
CA LEU A 115 16.61 -0.91 21.38
C LEU A 115 15.23 -0.38 21.78
N PHE A 116 14.53 -1.09 22.67
CA PHE A 116 13.22 -0.72 23.20
C PHE A 116 13.27 -0.43 24.70
N ASP A 117 14.46 -0.21 25.27
CA ASP A 117 14.55 0.29 26.63
C ASP A 117 14.09 1.75 26.65
N LEU A 118 12.86 1.94 27.15
CA LEU A 118 12.26 3.25 27.31
C LEU A 118 12.30 3.70 28.77
N SER A 119 13.00 2.99 29.66
CA SER A 119 12.99 3.29 31.10
C SER A 119 13.45 4.72 31.38
N GLU A 120 14.63 5.10 30.92
CA GLU A 120 15.17 6.46 31.09
C GLU A 120 14.31 7.53 30.40
N ILE A 121 13.82 7.26 29.18
CA ILE A 121 12.95 8.20 28.44
C ILE A 121 11.61 8.41 29.16
N LEU A 122 11.03 7.35 29.73
CA LEU A 122 9.76 7.43 30.46
C LEU A 122 9.94 8.16 31.80
N ASP A 123 11.08 7.99 32.46
CA ASP A 123 11.40 8.72 33.67
C ASP A 123 11.58 10.23 33.39
N ASP A 124 12.23 10.58 32.27
CA ASP A 124 12.39 11.98 31.83
C ASP A 124 11.07 12.65 31.39
N ILE A 125 10.13 11.89 30.82
CA ILE A 125 8.81 12.43 30.40
C ILE A 125 7.86 12.63 31.59
N ARG A 126 7.99 11.79 32.62
CA ARG A 126 7.05 11.75 33.76
C ARG A 126 7.45 12.67 34.91
N ASN A 127 8.71 13.13 34.95
CA ASN A 127 9.26 14.04 35.95
C ASN A 127 9.49 15.45 35.37
#